data_AF-A0A1B9GCR6-F1
#
_entry.id   AF-A0A1B9GCR6-F1
#
_cell.length_a   1.000
_cell.length_b   1.000
_cell.length_c   1.000
_cell.angle_alpha   90.00
_cell.angle_beta   90.00
_cell.angle_gamma   90.00
#
_symmetry.space_group_name_H-M   'P 1'
#
loop_
_entity.id
_entity.type
_entity.pdbx_description
1 polymer ?
#
loop_
_entity_poly.entity_id
_entity_poly.type
_entity_poly.pdbx_seq_one_letter_code
_entity_poly.pdbx_strand_id
1 'polypeptide(L)'
;MSNEPSSSPSPDPFTGYHYGLPSRPRLLARSDPSEWSPPRFKLDANFPASKSIRPVDPSHPICGIWGSQLGKDFLGIIDRYTDGMSVSVDVVCIPYSEGEEGSSDEPILWIGVPPDTMSVEQAQNLVRECTGLLKSHEMTDVQVEVKESEGIQLGLGVTNEEDGRSTGR
;
A
#
# COMPACT_ATOMS: atom_id res chain seq x y z
N MET A 1 -14.16 39.20 20.76
CA MET A 1 -13.64 38.89 19.41
C MET A 1 -13.29 37.41 19.42
N SER A 2 -14.20 36.58 18.92
CA SER A 2 -14.03 35.12 18.92
C SER A 2 -13.10 34.74 17.78
N ASN A 3 -11.98 34.08 18.09
CA ASN A 3 -11.15 33.40 17.10
C ASN A 3 -11.76 32.02 16.83
N GLU A 4 -12.41 31.86 15.69
CA GLU A 4 -12.68 30.54 15.12
C GLU A 4 -11.43 30.11 14.34
N PRO A 5 -10.78 28.97 14.67
CA PRO A 5 -9.77 28.42 13.78
C PRO A 5 -10.47 27.87 12.54
N SER A 6 -10.28 28.54 11.39
CA SER A 6 -10.63 28.04 10.06
C SER A 6 -9.81 26.77 9.76
N SER A 7 -10.19 25.63 10.32
CA SER A 7 -9.57 24.34 10.02
C SER A 7 -10.25 23.69 8.82
N SER A 8 -10.06 24.23 7.63
CA SER A 8 -10.16 23.39 6.44
C SER A 8 -8.95 22.45 6.47
N PRO A 9 -9.12 21.12 6.60
CA PRO A 9 -7.97 20.22 6.54
C PRO A 9 -7.26 20.42 5.20
N SER A 10 -5.93 20.48 5.22
CA SER A 10 -5.15 20.46 4.00
C SER A 10 -5.57 19.24 3.17
N PRO A 11 -5.78 19.37 1.85
CA PRO A 11 -6.16 18.24 1.02
C PRO A 11 -5.15 17.10 1.18
N ASP A 12 -5.65 15.86 1.14
CA ASP A 12 -4.81 14.66 1.19
C ASP A 12 -3.73 14.78 0.10
N PRO A 13 -2.43 14.67 0.45
CA PRO A 13 -1.32 14.92 -0.46
C PRO A 13 -1.32 13.97 -1.66
N PHE A 14 -2.07 12.87 -1.61
CA PHE A 14 -2.16 11.87 -2.67
C PHE A 14 -3.58 11.70 -3.21
N THR A 15 -4.41 12.76 -3.11
CA THR A 15 -5.76 12.75 -3.65
C THR A 15 -5.77 12.27 -5.11
N GLY A 16 -6.54 11.21 -5.37
CA GLY A 16 -6.70 10.64 -6.72
C GLY A 16 -5.54 9.75 -7.20
N TYR A 17 -4.56 9.41 -6.35
CA TYR A 17 -3.40 8.62 -6.74
C TYR A 17 -3.75 7.30 -7.43
N HIS A 18 -4.67 6.54 -6.84
CA HIS A 18 -5.13 5.24 -7.37
C HIS A 18 -6.38 5.36 -8.25
N TYR A 19 -6.60 6.50 -8.91
CA TYR A 19 -7.72 6.64 -9.84
C TYR A 19 -7.65 5.55 -10.93
N GLY A 20 -8.79 4.96 -11.28
CA GLY A 20 -8.88 3.79 -12.17
C GLY A 20 -8.98 2.44 -11.46
N LEU A 21 -8.49 2.32 -10.22
CA LEU A 21 -8.63 1.09 -9.44
C LEU A 21 -10.02 0.97 -8.79
N PRO A 22 -10.63 -0.24 -8.68
CA PRO A 22 -11.99 -0.41 -8.16
C PRO A 22 -12.22 0.17 -6.75
N SER A 23 -11.28 -0.03 -5.82
CA SER A 23 -11.40 0.42 -4.43
C SER A 23 -10.82 1.82 -4.18
N ARG A 24 -10.12 2.41 -5.16
CA ARG A 24 -9.43 3.71 -5.06
C ARG A 24 -8.77 3.93 -3.68
N PRO A 25 -7.90 3.01 -3.25
CA PRO A 25 -7.40 3.02 -1.88
C PRO A 25 -6.64 4.32 -1.58
N ARG A 26 -6.76 4.82 -0.35
CA ARG A 26 -6.05 6.03 0.09
C ARG A 26 -4.57 5.69 0.25
N LEU A 27 -3.70 6.44 -0.43
CA LEU A 27 -2.26 6.28 -0.28
C LEU A 27 -1.80 7.06 0.95
N LEU A 28 -1.04 6.41 1.84
CA LEU A 28 -0.45 7.04 3.02
C LEU A 28 0.98 7.49 2.77
N ALA A 29 1.77 6.65 2.07
CA ALA A 29 3.16 6.94 1.77
C ALA A 29 3.65 6.13 0.54
N ARG A 30 4.67 6.65 -0.13
CA ARG A 30 5.37 5.99 -1.25
C ARG A 30 6.86 6.30 -1.24
N SER A 31 7.67 5.42 -1.83
CA SER A 31 9.13 5.60 -1.94
C SER A 31 9.55 6.57 -3.04
N ASP A 32 8.69 6.79 -4.04
CA ASP A 32 8.90 7.77 -5.10
C ASP A 32 8.94 9.19 -4.48
N PRO A 33 10.10 9.88 -4.51
CA PRO A 33 10.25 11.19 -3.89
C PRO A 33 9.67 12.32 -4.75
N SER A 34 9.23 12.05 -5.98
CA SER A 34 8.64 13.06 -6.85
C SER A 34 7.38 13.65 -6.20
N GLU A 35 7.20 14.95 -6.36
CA GLU A 35 5.98 15.62 -5.91
C GLU A 35 4.77 15.00 -6.62
N TRP A 36 3.76 14.63 -5.83
CA TRP A 36 2.52 14.15 -6.43
C TRP A 36 1.73 15.31 -7.01
N SER A 37 1.51 15.24 -8.31
CA SER A 37 0.47 16.03 -8.97
C SER A 37 -0.38 15.07 -9.78
N PRO A 38 -1.72 15.15 -9.70
CA PRO A 38 -2.58 14.31 -10.50
C PRO A 38 -2.26 14.60 -11.98
N PRO A 39 -1.84 13.60 -12.77
CA PRO A 39 -1.53 13.81 -14.18
C PRO A 39 -2.78 14.33 -14.88
N ARG A 40 -2.69 15.54 -15.43
CA ARG A 40 -3.75 16.15 -16.24
C ARG A 40 -3.48 15.84 -17.69
N PHE A 41 -4.45 15.19 -18.35
CA PHE A 41 -4.31 14.82 -19.75
C PHE A 41 -4.19 16.03 -20.68
N LYS A 42 -3.35 15.91 -21.71
CA LYS A 42 -3.24 16.89 -22.82
C LYS A 42 -4.47 16.90 -23.75
N LEU A 43 -5.26 15.81 -23.80
CA LEU A 43 -6.39 15.64 -24.73
C LEU A 43 -7.78 15.83 -24.09
N ASP A 44 -7.93 15.59 -22.79
CA ASP A 44 -9.17 15.85 -22.06
C ASP A 44 -8.80 16.29 -20.63
N ALA A 45 -8.74 17.60 -20.42
CA ALA A 45 -8.21 18.21 -19.20
C ALA A 45 -9.08 18.01 -17.95
N ASN A 46 -10.19 17.28 -18.08
CA ASN A 46 -11.22 17.16 -17.05
C ASN A 46 -11.08 15.94 -16.14
N PHE A 47 -10.28 14.92 -16.50
CA PHE A 47 -10.15 13.70 -15.70
C PHE A 47 -8.69 13.25 -15.53
N PRO A 48 -8.32 12.72 -14.34
CA PRO A 48 -7.01 12.14 -14.11
C PRO A 48 -6.81 10.84 -14.90
N ALA A 49 -5.55 10.51 -15.17
CA ALA A 49 -5.17 9.28 -15.85
C ALA A 49 -5.52 8.03 -15.03
N SER A 50 -5.99 6.97 -15.69
CA SER A 50 -6.49 5.77 -15.01
C SER A 50 -5.37 4.75 -14.86
N LYS A 51 -5.12 4.34 -13.63
CA LYS A 51 -4.23 3.22 -13.31
C LYS A 51 -4.95 1.89 -13.44
N SER A 52 -4.18 0.84 -13.74
CA SER A 52 -4.61 -0.56 -13.74
C SER A 52 -3.62 -1.41 -12.95
N ILE A 53 -4.05 -2.53 -12.37
CA ILE A 53 -3.14 -3.50 -11.77
C ILE A 53 -2.73 -4.51 -12.85
N ARG A 54 -1.44 -4.70 -13.02
CA ARG A 54 -0.84 -5.73 -13.89
C ARG A 54 0.05 -6.68 -13.09
N PRO A 55 0.18 -7.95 -13.52
CA PRO A 55 1.21 -8.84 -13.00
C PRO A 55 2.60 -8.26 -13.25
N VAL A 56 3.51 -8.46 -12.29
CA VAL A 56 4.94 -8.19 -12.48
C VAL A 56 5.53 -9.21 -13.44
N ASP A 57 6.53 -8.80 -14.23
CA ASP A 57 7.30 -9.70 -15.09
C ASP A 57 7.84 -10.88 -14.24
N PRO A 58 7.48 -12.14 -14.55
CA PRO A 58 7.91 -13.31 -13.79
C PRO A 58 9.42 -13.49 -13.69
N SER A 59 10.20 -12.88 -14.59
CA SER A 59 11.67 -12.91 -14.57
C SER A 59 12.28 -11.93 -13.58
N HIS A 60 11.49 -10.98 -13.04
CA HIS A 60 11.98 -9.99 -12.09
C HIS A 60 12.33 -10.66 -10.74
N PRO A 61 13.52 -10.39 -10.15
CA PRO A 61 13.95 -11.03 -8.90
C PRO A 61 12.96 -10.88 -7.73
N ILE A 62 12.23 -9.76 -7.68
CA ILE A 62 11.20 -9.49 -6.67
C ILE A 62 10.11 -10.57 -6.60
N CYS A 63 9.83 -11.29 -7.69
CA CYS A 63 8.83 -12.37 -7.68
C CYS A 63 9.21 -13.53 -6.76
N GLY A 64 10.51 -13.70 -6.46
CA GLY A 64 11.01 -14.72 -5.54
C GLY A 64 11.14 -14.26 -4.07
N ILE A 65 10.76 -13.02 -3.74
CA ILE A 65 11.09 -12.40 -2.45
C ILE A 65 10.56 -13.21 -1.26
N TRP A 66 9.34 -13.74 -1.33
CA TRP A 66 8.68 -14.41 -0.20
C TRP A 66 9.35 -15.74 0.22
N GLY A 67 10.10 -16.37 -0.69
CA GLY A 67 10.89 -17.58 -0.37
C GLY A 67 12.28 -17.29 0.19
N SER A 68 12.68 -16.02 0.31
CA SER A 68 14.05 -15.60 0.61
C SER A 68 14.22 -15.07 2.03
N GLN A 69 15.47 -14.89 2.47
CA GLN A 69 15.76 -14.21 3.74
C GLN A 69 15.27 -12.75 3.72
N LEU A 70 15.41 -12.08 2.57
CA LEU A 70 14.90 -10.73 2.38
C LEU A 70 13.39 -10.64 2.65
N GLY A 71 12.60 -11.60 2.17
CA GLY A 71 11.15 -11.63 2.43
C GLY A 71 10.83 -11.72 3.92
N LYS A 72 11.60 -12.51 4.68
CA LYS A 72 11.45 -12.61 6.14
C LYS A 72 11.82 -11.31 6.83
N ASP A 73 12.93 -10.70 6.43
CA ASP A 73 13.39 -9.44 7.01
C ASP A 73 12.39 -8.32 6.70
N PHE A 74 11.82 -8.30 5.49
CA PHE A 74 10.78 -7.36 5.07
C PHE A 74 9.50 -7.50 5.90
N LEU A 75 8.99 -8.72 6.07
CA LEU A 75 7.84 -8.98 6.94
C LEU A 75 8.14 -8.62 8.40
N GLY A 76 9.37 -8.84 8.85
CA GLY A 76 9.83 -8.42 10.17
C GLY A 76 9.89 -6.90 10.35
N ILE A 77 10.10 -6.12 9.29
CA ILE A 77 9.93 -4.66 9.33
C ILE A 77 8.46 -4.34 9.51
N ILE A 78 7.58 -4.87 8.66
CA ILE A 78 6.14 -4.58 8.68
C ILE A 78 5.55 -4.88 10.06
N ASP A 79 5.86 -6.06 10.64
CA ASP A 79 5.33 -6.49 11.93
C ASP A 79 5.62 -5.49 13.07
N ARG A 80 6.82 -4.90 13.10
CA ARG A 80 7.18 -3.86 14.09
C ARG A 80 6.34 -2.59 13.99
N TYR A 81 5.82 -2.29 12.80
CA TYR A 81 4.99 -1.10 12.56
C TYR A 81 3.51 -1.37 12.74
N THR A 82 3.09 -2.63 12.66
CA THR A 82 1.68 -3.01 12.57
C THR A 82 1.15 -3.69 13.82
N ASP A 83 2.00 -4.19 14.72
CA ASP A 83 1.62 -4.70 16.05
C ASP A 83 0.38 -5.62 16.04
N GLY A 84 0.38 -6.63 15.16
CA GLY A 84 -0.73 -7.58 15.03
C GLY A 84 -1.96 -7.10 14.23
N MET A 85 -1.90 -5.94 13.57
CA MET A 85 -2.94 -5.52 12.62
C MET A 85 -3.08 -6.48 11.44
N SER A 86 -4.29 -6.57 10.88
CA SER A 86 -4.54 -7.30 9.64
C SER A 86 -3.98 -6.52 8.45
N VAL A 87 -2.79 -6.90 7.98
CA VAL A 87 -2.11 -6.27 6.84
C VAL A 87 -2.10 -7.14 5.59
N SER A 88 -2.18 -6.50 4.43
CA SER A 88 -1.96 -7.15 3.12
C SER A 88 -0.61 -6.72 2.57
N VAL A 89 0.08 -7.61 1.87
CA VAL A 89 1.34 -7.29 1.21
C VAL A 89 1.35 -7.98 -0.15
N ASP A 90 1.33 -7.18 -1.20
CA ASP A 90 1.25 -7.66 -2.57
C ASP A 90 2.43 -7.14 -3.39
N VAL A 91 2.90 -7.94 -4.36
CA VAL A 91 3.87 -7.50 -5.37
C VAL A 91 3.10 -7.28 -6.67
N VAL A 92 2.97 -6.03 -7.08
CA VAL A 92 2.11 -5.63 -8.20
C VAL A 92 2.83 -4.64 -9.11
N CYS A 93 2.36 -4.50 -10.33
CA CYS A 93 2.68 -3.36 -11.18
C CYS A 93 1.42 -2.49 -11.28
N ILE A 94 1.50 -1.18 -11.02
CA ILE A 94 0.36 -0.26 -11.13
C ILE A 94 0.65 0.88 -12.12
N PRO A 95 0.74 0.53 -13.42
CA PRO A 95 0.97 1.48 -14.49
C PRO A 95 -0.29 2.29 -14.78
N TYR A 96 -0.04 3.39 -15.47
CA TYR A 96 -1.04 4.15 -16.20
C TYR A 96 -1.57 3.30 -17.39
N SER A 97 -2.79 3.55 -17.83
CA SER A 97 -3.42 2.75 -18.90
C SER A 97 -2.70 2.96 -20.24
N GLU A 98 -2.78 1.97 -21.14
CA GLU A 98 -2.01 1.99 -22.40
C GLU A 98 -2.15 3.30 -23.18
N GLY A 99 -1.01 3.86 -23.63
CA GLY A 99 -0.95 5.12 -24.36
C GLY A 99 -0.62 6.36 -23.50
N GLU A 100 -0.41 6.19 -22.20
CA GLU A 100 -0.13 7.28 -21.26
C GLU A 100 1.39 7.53 -21.09
N GLU A 101 1.87 8.75 -21.41
CA GLU A 101 3.25 9.20 -21.12
C GLU A 101 3.53 9.13 -19.62
N GLY A 102 4.66 8.52 -19.21
CA GLY A 102 5.05 8.42 -17.80
C GLY A 102 4.55 7.16 -17.09
N SER A 103 3.98 6.19 -17.82
CA SER A 103 3.74 4.86 -17.27
C SER A 103 5.07 4.17 -16.95
N SER A 104 5.25 3.79 -15.69
CA SER A 104 6.34 2.93 -15.24
C SER A 104 5.82 1.52 -15.05
N ASP A 105 6.56 0.53 -15.57
CA ASP A 105 6.30 -0.89 -15.32
C ASP A 105 7.08 -1.42 -14.10
N GLU A 106 7.61 -0.51 -13.27
CA GLU A 106 8.34 -0.84 -12.06
C GLU A 106 7.44 -1.58 -11.05
N PRO A 107 7.92 -2.71 -10.46
CA PRO A 107 7.21 -3.39 -9.40
C PRO A 107 7.02 -2.51 -8.16
N ILE A 108 5.88 -2.73 -7.50
CA ILE A 108 5.49 -2.07 -6.25
C ILE A 108 5.24 -3.16 -5.22
N LEU A 109 5.94 -3.06 -4.09
CA LEU A 109 5.55 -3.71 -2.84
C LEU A 109 4.44 -2.88 -2.21
N TRP A 110 3.21 -3.35 -2.35
CA TRP A 110 1.99 -2.64 -2.01
C TRP A 110 1.44 -3.15 -0.68
N ILE A 111 1.65 -2.37 0.37
CA ILE A 111 1.29 -2.73 1.74
C ILE A 111 -0.08 -2.12 2.06
N GLY A 112 -1.06 -2.96 2.36
CA GLY A 112 -2.37 -2.57 2.86
C GLY A 112 -2.43 -2.61 4.37
N VAL A 113 -2.78 -1.49 5.00
CA VAL A 113 -3.11 -1.40 6.43
C VAL A 113 -4.58 -1.07 6.61
N PRO A 114 -5.22 -1.45 7.73
CA PRO A 114 -6.60 -1.05 7.99
C PRO A 114 -6.76 0.48 7.99
N PRO A 115 -7.92 1.02 7.58
CA PRO A 115 -8.15 2.46 7.60
C PRO A 115 -7.97 3.05 9.00
N ASP A 116 -7.38 4.25 9.07
CA ASP A 116 -7.19 5.02 10.31
C ASP A 116 -6.33 4.34 11.40
N THR A 117 -5.62 3.24 11.10
CA THR A 117 -4.76 2.55 12.09
C THR A 117 -3.29 2.94 12.01
N MET A 118 -2.86 3.65 10.97
CA MET A 118 -1.48 4.08 10.78
C MET A 118 -1.43 5.55 10.36
N SER A 119 -0.60 6.35 11.04
CA SER A 119 -0.38 7.74 10.65
C SER A 119 0.46 7.86 9.37
N VAL A 120 0.35 8.98 8.67
CA VAL A 120 1.18 9.26 7.47
C VAL A 120 2.67 9.23 7.82
N GLU A 121 3.06 9.75 8.99
CA GLU A 121 4.46 9.73 9.44
C GLU A 121 4.97 8.30 9.69
N GLN A 122 4.15 7.44 10.34
CA GLN A 122 4.48 6.03 10.53
C GLN A 122 4.61 5.31 9.19
N ALA A 123 3.69 5.54 8.26
CA ALA A 123 3.74 4.98 6.92
C ALA A 123 5.00 5.42 6.16
N GLN A 124 5.41 6.70 6.27
CA GLN A 124 6.64 7.20 5.66
C GLN A 124 7.90 6.54 6.26
N ASN A 125 7.92 6.32 7.58
CA ASN A 125 9.02 5.62 8.24
C ASN A 125 9.10 4.15 7.80
N LEU A 126 7.95 3.47 7.72
CA LEU A 126 7.84 2.10 7.19
C LEU A 126 8.36 2.01 5.76
N VAL A 127 7.88 2.87 4.85
CA VAL A 127 8.36 2.95 3.47
C VAL A 127 9.87 3.14 3.42
N ARG A 128 10.43 4.03 4.25
CA ARG A 128 11.87 4.32 4.26
C ARG A 128 12.69 3.11 4.71
N GLU A 129 12.28 2.41 5.76
CA GLU A 129 12.96 1.20 6.23
C GLU A 129 12.90 0.08 5.19
N CYS A 130 11.71 -0.19 4.64
CA CYS A 130 11.51 -1.16 3.57
C CYS A 130 12.37 -0.85 2.34
N THR A 131 12.38 0.40 1.90
CA THR A 131 13.22 0.86 0.78
C THR A 131 14.72 0.69 1.09
N GLY A 132 15.14 0.97 2.32
CA GLY A 132 16.52 0.77 2.77
C GLY A 132 16.94 -0.71 2.71
N LEU A 133 16.04 -1.61 3.11
CA LEU A 133 16.27 -3.06 3.04
C LEU A 133 16.38 -3.57 1.60
N LEU A 134 15.53 -3.09 0.69
CA LEU A 134 15.62 -3.45 -0.74
C LEU A 134 16.95 -2.96 -1.34
N LYS A 135 17.35 -1.72 -1.04
CA LYS A 135 18.61 -1.14 -1.49
C LYS A 135 19.83 -1.90 -0.98
N SER A 136 19.82 -2.38 0.27
CA SER A 136 20.93 -3.19 0.80
C SER A 136 21.07 -4.56 0.12
N HIS A 137 20.05 -4.99 -0.60
CA HIS A 137 20.02 -6.20 -1.42
C HIS A 137 20.07 -5.90 -2.93
N GLU A 138 20.51 -4.70 -3.32
CA GLU A 138 20.66 -4.26 -4.72
C GLU A 138 19.35 -4.23 -5.53
N MET A 139 18.18 -4.28 -4.86
CA MET A 139 16.87 -4.06 -5.49
C MET A 139 16.52 -2.58 -5.45
N THR A 140 16.95 -1.86 -6.48
CA THR A 140 16.75 -0.40 -6.60
C THR A 140 15.62 -0.01 -7.54
N ASP A 141 15.05 -0.98 -8.25
CA ASP A 141 13.97 -0.88 -9.24
C ASP A 141 12.66 -1.45 -8.69
N VAL A 142 12.40 -1.27 -7.39
CA VAL A 142 11.16 -1.67 -6.73
C VAL A 142 10.70 -0.53 -5.84
N GLN A 143 9.47 -0.07 -6.06
CA GLN A 143 8.83 0.91 -5.22
C GLN A 143 8.16 0.25 -4.01
N VAL A 144 8.01 1.00 -2.93
CA VAL A 144 7.24 0.61 -1.75
C VAL A 144 6.14 1.63 -1.55
N GLU A 145 4.92 1.15 -1.40
CA GLU A 145 3.74 1.96 -1.16
C GLU A 145 2.95 1.42 0.02
N VAL A 146 2.47 2.33 0.89
CA VAL A 146 1.57 2.00 1.99
C VAL A 146 0.22 2.66 1.70
N LYS A 147 -0.84 1.85 1.68
CA LYS A 147 -2.21 2.28 1.45
C LYS A 147 -3.14 1.80 2.55
N GLU A 148 -4.24 2.52 2.73
CA GLU A 148 -5.37 1.99 3.47
C GLU A 148 -6.08 0.91 2.64
N SER A 149 -6.50 -0.14 3.33
CA SER A 149 -7.16 -1.29 2.74
C SER A 149 -8.12 -1.86 3.77
N GLU A 150 -9.38 -2.03 3.38
CA GLU A 150 -10.26 -2.90 4.15
C GLU A 150 -9.72 -4.32 4.02
N GLY A 151 -9.33 -4.94 5.14
CA GLY A 151 -8.96 -6.33 5.16
C GLY A 151 -10.18 -7.17 4.83
N ILE A 152 -10.27 -7.73 3.62
CA ILE A 152 -11.24 -8.80 3.38
C ILE A 152 -10.66 -10.05 4.04
N GLN A 153 -11.18 -10.42 5.21
CA GLN A 153 -10.90 -11.71 5.80
C GLN A 153 -11.54 -12.80 4.93
N LEU A 154 -10.78 -13.36 4.00
CA LEU A 154 -11.22 -14.42 3.09
C LEU A 154 -11.16 -15.83 3.72
N GLY A 155 -10.95 -15.93 5.03
CA GLY A 155 -10.98 -17.19 5.78
C GLY A 155 -12.11 -17.19 6.81
N LEU A 156 -13.09 -18.09 6.63
CA LEU A 156 -14.13 -18.38 7.61
C LEU A 156 -13.50 -18.62 8.98
N GLY A 157 -13.88 -17.80 9.97
CA GLY A 157 -13.54 -18.06 11.36
C GLY A 157 -14.10 -19.42 11.75
N VAL A 158 -13.21 -20.38 12.02
CA VAL A 158 -13.58 -21.57 12.76
C VAL A 158 -13.76 -21.10 14.19
N THR A 159 -15.00 -20.82 14.60
CA THR A 159 -15.31 -20.65 16.00
C THR A 159 -15.15 -22.00 16.66
N ASN A 160 -14.10 -22.15 17.49
CA ASN A 160 -14.08 -23.24 18.46
C ASN A 160 -15.21 -22.97 19.45
N GLU A 161 -16.33 -23.67 19.30
CA GLU A 161 -17.28 -23.83 20.39
C GLU A 161 -16.56 -24.61 21.50
N GLU A 162 -16.23 -23.91 22.58
CA GLU A 162 -15.92 -24.54 23.86
C GLU A 162 -17.18 -25.28 24.32
N ASP A 163 -17.22 -26.59 24.10
CA ASP A 163 -18.27 -27.47 24.65
C ASP A 163 -18.04 -27.62 26.15
N GLY A 164 -18.46 -26.60 26.89
CA GLY A 164 -18.58 -26.60 28.33
C GLY A 164 -19.71 -27.51 28.76
N ARG A 165 -19.44 -28.80 28.94
CA ARG A 165 -20.32 -29.70 29.73
C ARG A 165 -19.70 -30.02 31.08
N SER A 166 -19.92 -29.10 32.01
CA SER A 166 -19.86 -29.36 33.44
C SER A 166 -21.15 -30.05 33.92
N THR A 167 -20.95 -31.17 34.62
CA THR A 167 -21.70 -31.75 35.76
C THR A 167 -23.24 -31.81 35.75
N GLY A 168 -23.78 -33.02 36.00
CA GLY A 168 -25.19 -33.18 36.33
C GLY A 168 -25.65 -34.61 36.65
N ARG A 169 -25.37 -35.04 37.90
CA ARG A 169 -25.98 -36.12 38.72
C ARG A 169 -25.83 -37.59 38.30
#